data_AF-A0A971V0Q7-F1
#
_entry.id   AF-A0A971V0Q7-F1
#
_cell.length_a   1.000
_cell.length_b   1.000
_cell.length_c   1.000
_cell.angle_alpha   90.00
_cell.angle_beta   90.00
_cell.angle_gamma   90.00
#
_symmetry.space_group_name_H-M   'P 1'
#
loop_
_entity.id
_entity.type
_entity.pdbx_description
1 polymer ?
#
loop_
_entity_poly.entity_id
_entity_poly.type
_entity_poly.pdbx_seq_one_letter_code
_entity_poly.pdbx_strand_id
1 'polypeptide(L)'
;VLMFFSDHPATNPNWNFVWLNPFALIAAFFFWMKSAKKAVYFYHFINFALLTFFLLLWWLIPQQLPLATIPFSMNLWIRSGTNIYMLRKRRLKNRQFTTSRDLKAGWGGL
;
A
#
# COMPACT_ATOMS: atom_id res chain seq x y z
N VAL A 1 -12.22 -19.36 -5.12
CA VAL A 1 -12.73 -20.75 -5.07
C VAL A 1 -12.93 -21.33 -6.48
N LEU A 2 -13.58 -20.64 -7.43
CA LEU A 2 -13.76 -21.17 -8.79
C LEU A 2 -12.48 -21.36 -9.65
N MET A 3 -11.40 -20.61 -9.41
CA MET A 3 -10.15 -20.72 -10.18
C MET A 3 -9.41 -22.05 -10.00
N PHE A 4 -9.61 -22.75 -8.88
CA PHE A 4 -8.88 -23.98 -8.58
C PHE A 4 -9.57 -25.24 -9.13
N PHE A 5 -10.81 -25.11 -9.63
CA PHE A 5 -11.65 -26.25 -10.04
C PHE A 5 -12.11 -26.19 -11.50
N SER A 6 -11.73 -25.16 -12.28
CA SER A 6 -12.18 -25.00 -13.67
C SER A 6 -11.01 -24.88 -14.64
N ASP A 7 -11.00 -25.75 -15.65
CA ASP A 7 -10.06 -25.79 -16.79
C ASP A 7 -10.33 -24.70 -17.86
N HIS A 8 -11.30 -23.82 -17.61
CA HIS A 8 -11.68 -22.80 -18.57
C HIS A 8 -10.52 -21.81 -18.77
N PRO A 9 -10.19 -21.37 -20.00
CA PRO A 9 -9.11 -20.39 -20.24
C PRO A 9 -9.32 -19.03 -19.55
N ALA A 10 -10.52 -18.75 -19.03
CA ALA A 10 -10.85 -17.58 -18.22
C ALA A 10 -10.66 -17.78 -16.71
N THR A 11 -10.38 -19.02 -16.27
CA THR A 11 -10.07 -19.42 -14.88
C THR A 11 -8.61 -19.82 -14.66
N ASN A 12 -7.82 -19.98 -15.73
CA ASN A 12 -6.35 -20.00 -15.70
C ASN A 12 -5.81 -18.65 -15.12
N PRO A 13 -4.62 -18.57 -14.50
CA PRO A 13 -4.33 -17.67 -13.37
C PRO A 13 -4.86 -16.26 -13.61
N ASN A 14 -5.85 -15.89 -12.80
CA ASN A 14 -6.58 -14.64 -12.99
C ASN A 14 -5.89 -13.50 -12.26
N TRP A 15 -5.17 -12.70 -13.04
CA TRP A 15 -4.46 -11.51 -12.59
C TRP A 15 -5.39 -10.40 -12.09
N ASN A 16 -6.72 -10.55 -12.20
CA ASN A 16 -7.65 -9.58 -11.63
C ASN A 16 -7.53 -9.43 -10.11
N PHE A 17 -7.05 -10.46 -9.42
CA PHE A 17 -6.84 -10.40 -7.97
C PHE A 17 -5.83 -9.33 -7.54
N VAL A 18 -4.86 -8.99 -8.41
CA VAL A 18 -3.80 -8.02 -8.10
C VAL A 18 -4.37 -6.61 -7.96
N TRP A 19 -5.30 -6.20 -8.82
CA TRP A 19 -5.97 -4.91 -8.72
C TRP A 19 -7.22 -4.93 -7.83
N LEU A 20 -7.90 -6.07 -7.70
CA LEU A 20 -9.05 -6.22 -6.79
C LEU A 20 -8.64 -6.02 -5.31
N ASN A 21 -7.35 -6.16 -5.01
CA ASN A 21 -6.74 -5.87 -3.72
C ASN A 21 -7.54 -6.43 -2.53
N PRO A 22 -7.83 -7.74 -2.47
CA PRO A 22 -8.56 -8.33 -1.35
C PRO A 22 -7.81 -8.22 -0.02
N PHE A 23 -6.49 -8.00 -0.07
CA PHE A 23 -5.69 -7.62 1.10
C PHE A 23 -6.06 -6.22 1.65
N ALA A 24 -6.69 -5.35 0.86
CA ALA A 24 -7.27 -4.09 1.33
C ALA A 24 -8.38 -4.29 2.34
N LEU A 25 -9.23 -5.32 2.17
CA LEU A 25 -10.29 -5.61 3.12
C LEU A 25 -9.70 -6.00 4.48
N ILE A 26 -8.64 -6.80 4.45
CA ILE A 26 -7.89 -7.18 5.65
C ILE A 26 -7.21 -5.95 6.27
N ALA A 27 -6.64 -5.06 5.46
CA ALA A 27 -6.02 -3.82 5.94
C ALA A 27 -7.04 -2.82 6.52
N ALA A 28 -8.26 -2.78 6.00
CA ALA A 28 -9.35 -1.97 6.54
C ALA A 28 -9.72 -2.41 7.97
N PHE A 29 -9.71 -3.72 8.26
CA PHE A 29 -9.86 -4.23 9.62
C PHE A 29 -8.75 -3.74 10.56
N PHE A 30 -7.50 -3.68 10.08
CA PHE A 30 -6.39 -3.16 10.87
C PHE A 30 -6.43 -1.65 11.09
N PHE A 31 -7.21 -0.89 10.33
CA PHE A 31 -7.36 0.56 10.51
C PHE A 31 -8.00 0.93 11.86
N TRP A 32 -8.78 0.02 12.45
CA TRP A 32 -9.46 0.25 13.73
C TRP A 32 -8.52 0.15 14.95
N MET A 33 -7.37 -0.49 14.82
CA MET A 33 -6.43 -0.71 15.93
C MET A 33 -5.38 0.41 16.02
N LYS A 34 -5.38 1.18 17.12
CA LYS A 34 -4.39 2.26 17.35
C LYS A 34 -2.94 1.77 17.36
N SER A 35 -2.69 0.50 17.69
CA SER A 35 -1.37 -0.15 17.65
C SER A 35 -0.92 -0.56 16.24
N ALA A 36 -1.84 -0.65 15.28
CA ALA A 36 -1.59 -1.19 13.94
C ALA A 36 -0.98 -0.18 12.96
N LYS A 37 -0.55 1.01 13.40
CA LYS A 37 0.09 2.00 12.51
C LYS A 37 1.30 1.46 11.75
N LYS A 38 2.07 0.53 12.33
CA LYS A 38 3.15 -0.19 11.63
C LYS A 38 2.61 -1.16 10.57
N ALA A 39 1.56 -1.91 10.89
CA ALA A 39 0.92 -2.85 9.96
C ALA A 39 0.29 -2.11 8.77
N VAL A 40 -0.39 -0.98 9.00
CA VAL A 40 -0.95 -0.13 7.94
C VAL A 40 0.15 0.40 7.01
N TYR A 41 1.31 0.82 7.56
CA TYR A 41 2.45 1.24 6.74
C TYR A 41 2.99 0.09 5.89
N PHE A 42 3.17 -1.09 6.48
CA PHE A 42 3.66 -2.27 5.78
C PHE A 42 2.70 -2.71 4.66
N TYR A 43 1.39 -2.65 4.93
CA TYR A 43 0.37 -2.88 3.92
C TYR A 43 0.49 -1.90 2.75
N HIS A 44 0.57 -0.59 3.01
CA HIS A 44 0.72 0.39 1.93
C HIS A 44 2.01 0.20 1.13
N PHE A 45 3.09 -0.21 1.79
CA PHE A 45 4.35 -0.52 1.14
C PHE A 45 4.26 -1.74 0.23
N ILE A 46 3.71 -2.85 0.72
CA ILE A 46 3.47 -4.06 -0.10
C ILE A 46 2.56 -3.73 -1.27
N ASN A 47 1.47 -3.01 -1.02
CA ASN A 47 0.50 -2.68 -2.05
C ASN A 47 1.11 -1.78 -3.14
N PHE A 48 1.96 -0.83 -2.75
CA PHE A 48 2.73 -0.02 -3.69
C PHE A 48 3.71 -0.85 -4.52
N ALA A 49 4.45 -1.78 -3.89
CA ALA A 49 5.37 -2.67 -4.58
C ALA A 49 4.64 -3.59 -5.57
N LEU A 50 3.56 -4.24 -5.14
CA LEU A 50 2.74 -5.11 -5.99
C LEU A 50 2.19 -4.36 -7.21
N LEU A 51 1.63 -3.16 -7.02
CA LEU A 51 1.12 -2.35 -8.12
C LEU A 51 2.24 -1.91 -9.09
N THR A 52 3.44 -1.64 -8.56
CA THR A 52 4.60 -1.28 -9.38
C THR A 52 5.03 -2.47 -10.24
N PHE A 53 5.16 -3.66 -9.64
CA PHE A 53 5.45 -4.89 -10.38
C PHE A 53 4.37 -5.20 -11.41
N PHE A 54 3.10 -5.05 -11.06
CA PHE A 54 1.98 -5.29 -11.96
C PHE A 54 2.01 -4.36 -13.20
N LEU A 55 2.29 -3.08 -13.00
CA LEU A 55 2.41 -2.13 -14.11
C LEU A 55 3.66 -2.40 -14.96
N LEU A 56 4.79 -2.79 -14.36
CA LEU A 56 6.02 -3.12 -15.09
C LEU A 56 5.91 -4.44 -15.87
N LEU A 57 5.30 -5.45 -15.26
CA LEU A 57 5.09 -6.77 -15.84
C LEU A 57 3.83 -6.82 -16.73
N TRP A 58 3.16 -5.69 -16.96
CA TRP A 58 1.92 -5.63 -17.74
C TRP A 58 2.02 -6.31 -19.11
N TRP A 59 3.17 -6.15 -19.79
CA TRP A 59 3.41 -6.77 -21.10
C TRP A 59 3.71 -8.28 -21.03
N LEU A 60 4.09 -8.80 -19.85
CA LEU A 60 4.40 -10.20 -19.62
C LEU A 60 3.20 -11.02 -19.14
N ILE A 61 2.08 -10.36 -18.82
CA ILE A 61 0.86 -11.03 -18.38
C ILE A 61 0.18 -11.64 -19.62
N PRO A 62 0.03 -12.98 -19.70
CA PRO A 62 -0.60 -13.64 -20.86
C PRO A 62 -2.12 -13.42 -20.93
N GLN A 63 -2.71 -12.77 -19.91
CA GLN A 63 -4.15 -12.51 -19.80
C GLN A 63 -4.52 -11.15 -20.40
N GLN A 64 -5.52 -11.12 -21.29
CA GLN A 64 -6.08 -9.87 -21.81
C GLN A 64 -6.86 -9.13 -20.71
N LEU A 65 -6.26 -8.09 -20.16
CA LEU A 65 -6.87 -7.21 -19.17
C LEU A 65 -7.47 -5.97 -19.86
N PRO A 66 -8.62 -5.46 -19.40
CA PRO A 66 -9.19 -4.22 -19.92
C PRO A 66 -8.20 -3.06 -19.78
N LEU A 67 -8.15 -2.17 -20.78
CA LEU A 67 -7.28 -0.98 -20.73
C LEU A 67 -7.59 -0.09 -19.51
N ALA A 68 -8.84 -0.10 -19.03
CA ALA A 68 -9.30 0.61 -17.84
C ALA A 68 -8.61 0.14 -16.53
N THR A 69 -8.00 -1.04 -16.52
CA THR A 69 -7.26 -1.56 -15.35
C THR A 69 -5.99 -0.74 -15.08
N ILE A 70 -5.39 -0.13 -16.10
CA ILE A 70 -4.19 0.72 -15.96
C ILE A 70 -4.49 1.98 -15.12
N PRO A 71 -5.44 2.86 -15.51
CA PRO A 71 -5.75 4.04 -14.70
C PRO A 71 -6.31 3.68 -13.32
N PHE A 72 -7.04 2.57 -13.18
CA PHE A 72 -7.49 2.09 -11.88
C PHE A 72 -6.31 1.73 -10.95
N SER A 73 -5.34 0.97 -11.47
CA SER A 73 -4.13 0.59 -10.74
C SER A 73 -3.27 1.81 -10.40
N MET A 74 -3.16 2.79 -11.31
CA MET A 74 -2.47 4.05 -11.05
C MET A 74 -3.12 4.86 -9.91
N ASN A 75 -4.45 4.93 -9.85
CA ASN A 75 -5.14 5.62 -8.75
C ASN A 75 -4.82 5.01 -7.39
N LEU A 76 -4.81 3.67 -7.30
CA LEU A 76 -4.41 2.97 -6.07
C LEU A 76 -2.93 3.19 -5.73
N TRP A 77 -2.06 3.21 -6.74
CA TRP A 77 -0.63 3.44 -6.57
C TRP A 77 -0.35 4.84 -6.02
N ILE A 78 -0.97 5.88 -6.58
CA ILE A 78 -0.88 7.27 -6.12
C ILE A 78 -1.41 7.39 -4.69
N ARG A 79 -2.57 6.79 -4.39
CA ARG A 79 -3.15 6.81 -3.04
C ARG A 79 -2.24 6.15 -2.01
N SER A 80 -1.60 5.03 -2.36
CA SER A 80 -0.66 4.36 -1.45
C SER A 80 0.61 5.18 -1.25
N GLY A 81 1.19 5.71 -2.32
CA GLY A 81 2.39 6.55 -2.28
C GLY A 81 2.19 7.83 -1.46
N THR A 82 1.08 8.52 -1.65
CA THR A 82 0.73 9.73 -0.88
C THR A 82 0.58 9.44 0.60
N ASN A 83 -0.04 8.31 1.00
CA ASN A 83 -0.19 7.95 2.40
C ASN A 83 1.18 7.67 3.09
N ILE A 84 2.08 6.96 2.39
CA ILE A 84 3.46 6.71 2.85
C ILE A 84 4.21 8.04 3.01
N TYR A 85 4.12 8.92 2.01
CA TYR A 85 4.76 10.24 2.03
C TYR A 85 4.26 11.10 3.21
N MET A 86 2.95 11.17 3.41
CA MET A 86 2.35 11.90 4.53
C MET A 86 2.79 11.34 5.89
N LEU A 87 2.87 10.01 6.03
CA LEU A 87 3.35 9.39 7.26
C LEU A 87 4.81 9.76 7.53
N ARG A 88 5.67 9.72 6.50
CA ARG A 88 7.09 10.10 6.61
C ARG A 88 7.23 11.56 7.04
N LYS A 89 6.49 12.47 6.41
CA LYS A 89 6.47 13.91 6.77
C LYS A 89 6.02 14.13 8.21
N ARG A 90 4.98 13.44 8.67
CA ARG A 90 4.52 13.49 10.07
C ARG A 90 5.59 12.97 11.04
N ARG A 91 6.29 11.88 10.71
CA ARG A 91 7.37 11.35 11.57
C ARG A 91 8.55 12.31 11.69
N LEU A 92 8.96 12.93 10.59
CA LEU A 92 10.04 13.93 10.60
C LEU A 92 9.66 15.15 11.43
N LYS A 93 8.44 15.69 11.24
CA LYS A 93 7.93 16.81 12.03
C LYS A 93 7.85 16.46 13.52
N ASN A 94 7.38 15.27 13.88
CA ASN A 94 7.35 14.82 15.28
C ASN A 94 8.76 14.72 15.88
N ARG A 95 9.75 14.17 15.16
CA ARG A 95 11.15 14.11 15.62
C ARG A 95 11.72 15.51 15.89
N GLN A 96 11.45 16.47 15.00
CA GLN A 96 11.88 17.85 15.19
C GLN A 96 11.31 18.46 16.48
N PHE A 97 10.04 18.19 16.80
CA PHE A 97 9.42 18.64 18.04
C PHE A 97 9.95 17.95 19.30
N THR A 98 10.38 16.68 19.23
CA THR A 98 10.99 16.02 20.39
C THR A 98 12.37 16.62 20.66
N THR A 99 13.21 16.73 19.62
CA THR A 99 14.55 17.31 19.73
C THR A 99 14.53 18.74 20.26
N SER A 100 13.56 19.57 19.84
CA SER A 100 13.46 20.95 20.36
C SER A 100 13.04 21.01 21.84
N ARG A 101 12.20 20.07 22.32
CA ARG A 101 11.87 19.95 23.74
C ARG A 101 13.06 19.48 24.55
N ASP A 102 13.80 18.50 24.05
CA ASP A 102 14.99 17.95 24.71
C ASP A 102 16.08 19.02 24.86
N LEU A 103 16.32 19.82 23.80
CA LEU A 103 17.26 20.95 23.84
C LEU A 103 16.84 22.02 24.86
N LYS A 104 15.54 22.34 24.97
CA LYS A 104 15.04 23.30 25.97
C LYS A 104 15.15 22.76 27.40
N ALA A 105 14.94 21.47 27.61
CA ALA A 105 15.05 20.85 28.93
C ALA A 105 16.50 20.86 29.46
N GLY A 106 17.50 20.66 28.58
CA GLY A 106 18.92 20.73 28.95
C GLY A 106 19.42 22.14 29.27
N TRP A 107 18.84 23.18 28.64
CA TRP A 107 19.20 24.57 28.88
C TRP A 107 18.42 25.24 30.03
N GLY A 108 17.23 24.74 30.37
CA GLY A 108 16.42 25.28 31.48
C GLY A 108 16.80 24.77 32.87
N GLY A 109 17.81 23.90 32.97
CA GLY A 109 18.33 23.33 34.22
C GLY A 109 19.72 23.83 34.63
N LEU A 110 20.29 24.78 33.87
CA LEU A 110 21.48 25.57 34.23
C LEU A 110 21.02 26.99 34.58
#